data_AF-A0A1P8F544-F1
#
_entry.id   AF-A0A1P8F544-F1
#
_cell.length_a   1.000
_cell.length_b   1.000
_cell.length_c   1.000
_cell.angle_alpha   90.00
_cell.angle_beta   90.00
_cell.angle_gamma   90.00
#
_symmetry.space_group_name_H-M   'P 1'
#
loop_
_entity.id
_entity.type
_entity.pdbx_description
1 polymer ?
#
loop_
_entity_poly.entity_id
_entity_poly.type
_entity_poly.pdbx_seq_one_letter_code
_entity_poly.pdbx_strand_id
1 'polypeptide(L)'
;MEDGRRIAAEAYTIACRIEQEELQLSRLDLRSQNSLSEFDKSKQLYLVGEISELKKLFFELTDRTRLLNFTKTIPLRYGAP
;
A
#
# COMPACT_ATOMS: atom_id res chain seq x y z
N MET A 1 11.69 20.34 -1.10
CA MET A 1 10.53 19.39 -1.13
C MET A 1 11.01 18.00 -0.73
N GLU A 2 11.40 17.84 0.52
CA GLU A 2 11.97 16.58 1.03
C GLU A 2 10.87 15.59 1.44
N ASP A 3 9.79 16.10 2.05
CA ASP A 3 8.66 15.29 2.50
C ASP A 3 7.91 14.57 1.37
N GLY A 4 7.71 15.23 0.23
CA GLY A 4 7.03 14.61 -0.92
C GLY A 4 7.83 13.46 -1.53
N ARG A 5 9.16 13.57 -1.56
CA ARG A 5 10.04 12.48 -2.03
C ARG A 5 10.05 11.32 -1.04
N ARG A 6 10.05 11.62 0.27
CA ARG A 6 9.96 10.61 1.33
C ARG A 6 8.66 9.81 1.23
N ILE A 7 7.51 10.48 1.10
CA ILE A 7 6.20 9.81 0.97
C ILE A 7 6.14 8.96 -0.29
N ALA A 8 6.70 9.42 -1.41
CA ALA A 8 6.76 8.64 -2.64
C ALA A 8 7.63 7.37 -2.47
N ALA A 9 8.76 7.47 -1.76
CA ALA A 9 9.62 6.32 -1.47
C ALA A 9 8.95 5.31 -0.51
N GLU A 10 8.22 5.80 0.49
CA GLU A 10 7.41 4.97 1.38
C GLU A 10 6.30 4.25 0.61
N ALA A 11 5.57 4.95 -0.26
CA ALA A 11 4.53 4.37 -1.10
C ALA A 11 5.09 3.30 -2.05
N TYR A 12 6.25 3.54 -2.66
CA TYR A 12 6.94 2.55 -3.49
C TYR A 12 7.33 1.29 -2.69
N THR A 13 7.87 1.47 -1.49
CA THR A 13 8.25 0.35 -0.61
C THR A 13 7.03 -0.50 -0.24
N ILE A 14 5.91 0.14 0.09
CA ILE A 14 4.65 -0.57 0.38
C ILE A 14 4.12 -1.29 -0.86
N ALA A 15 4.18 -0.67 -2.04
CA ALA A 15 3.74 -1.30 -3.29
C ALA A 15 4.54 -2.58 -3.60
N CYS A 16 5.86 -2.54 -3.47
CA CYS A 16 6.71 -3.73 -3.64
C CYS A 16 6.35 -4.83 -2.63
N ARG A 17 6.00 -4.47 -1.39
CA ARG A 17 5.61 -5.44 -0.37
C ARG A 17 4.24 -6.07 -0.68
N ILE A 18 3.27 -5.30 -1.17
CA ILE A 18 1.98 -5.82 -1.64
C ILE A 18 2.20 -6.87 -2.74
N GLU A 19 3.03 -6.55 -3.74
CA GLU A 19 3.32 -7.47 -4.84
C GLU A 19 3.96 -8.78 -4.35
N GLN A 20 4.87 -8.70 -3.38
CA GLN A 20 5.49 -9.87 -2.78
C GLN A 20 4.47 -10.76 -2.05
N GLU A 21 3.59 -10.17 -1.24
CA GLU A 21 2.57 -10.94 -0.50
C GLU A 21 1.51 -11.52 -1.45
N GLU A 22 1.12 -10.80 -2.51
CA GLU A 22 0.20 -11.30 -3.54
C GLU A 22 0.82 -12.49 -4.29
N LEU A 23 2.11 -12.44 -4.64
CA LEU A 23 2.82 -13.57 -5.23
C LEU A 23 2.89 -14.78 -4.30
N GLN A 24 3.09 -14.56 -2.99
CA GLN A 24 3.06 -15.64 -2.00
C GLN A 24 1.67 -16.27 -1.90
N LEU A 25 0.62 -15.45 -1.91
CA LEU A 25 -0.76 -15.90 -1.87
C LEU A 25 -1.11 -16.73 -3.12
N SER A 26 -0.75 -16.26 -4.32
CA SER A 26 -0.95 -17.04 -5.56
C SER A 26 -0.22 -18.38 -5.54
N ARG A 27 1.00 -18.43 -4.99
CA ARG A 27 1.75 -19.70 -4.83
C ARG A 27 1.06 -20.66 -3.85
N LEU A 28 0.48 -20.14 -2.77
CA LEU A 28 -0.27 -20.95 -1.80
C LEU A 28 -1.59 -21.45 -2.38
N ASP A 29 -2.29 -20.62 -3.14
CA ASP A 29 -3.53 -21.03 -3.82
C ASP A 29 -3.27 -22.20 -4.79
N LEU A 30 -2.25 -22.08 -5.65
CA LEU A 30 -1.80 -23.16 -6.55
C LEU A 30 -1.40 -24.45 -5.83
N ARG A 31 -0.84 -24.35 -4.61
CA ARG A 31 -0.50 -25.52 -3.79
C ARG A 31 -1.72 -26.15 -3.13
N SER A 32 -2.65 -25.34 -2.64
CA SER A 32 -3.89 -25.82 -1.99
C SER A 32 -4.85 -26.52 -2.96
N GLN A 33 -4.87 -26.12 -4.24
CA GLN A 33 -5.63 -26.86 -5.26
C GLN A 33 -5.14 -28.31 -5.42
N ASN A 34 -3.88 -28.58 -5.05
CA ASN A 34 -3.28 -29.91 -5.09
C ASN A 34 -3.25 -30.60 -3.70
N SER A 35 -3.67 -29.93 -2.63
CA SER A 35 -3.48 -30.36 -1.24
C SER A 35 -4.62 -29.87 -0.34
N LEU A 36 -5.40 -30.79 0.23
CA LEU A 36 -6.48 -30.50 1.19
C LEU A 36 -5.93 -30.19 2.61
N SER A 37 -4.94 -29.31 2.73
CA SER A 37 -4.36 -28.97 4.05
C SER A 37 -5.08 -27.75 4.65
N GLU A 38 -5.57 -27.90 5.89
CA GLU A 38 -6.16 -26.79 6.66
C GLU A 38 -5.11 -25.72 7.05
N PHE A 39 -3.84 -26.13 7.13
CA PHE A 39 -2.70 -25.25 7.42
C PHE A 39 -2.50 -24.17 6.33
N ASP A 40 -2.72 -24.53 5.07
CA ASP A 40 -2.60 -23.58 3.95
C ASP A 40 -3.69 -22.50 4.02
N LYS A 41 -4.89 -22.81 4.52
CA LYS A 41 -5.99 -21.85 4.68
C LYS A 41 -5.69 -20.78 5.74
N SER A 42 -5.12 -21.17 6.89
CA SER A 42 -4.74 -20.19 7.92
C SER A 42 -3.68 -19.22 7.41
N LYS A 43 -2.70 -19.71 6.63
CA LYS A 43 -1.68 -18.86 6.02
C LYS A 43 -2.25 -17.95 4.94
N GLN A 44 -3.18 -18.43 4.12
CA GLN A 44 -3.89 -17.60 3.14
C GLN A 44 -4.66 -16.46 3.81
N LEU A 45 -5.42 -16.74 4.88
CA LEU A 45 -6.16 -15.71 5.62
C LEU A 45 -5.24 -14.63 6.21
N TYR A 46 -4.09 -15.04 6.76
CA TYR A 46 -3.09 -14.10 7.26
C TYR A 46 -2.56 -13.18 6.15
N LEU A 47 -2.17 -13.75 5.00
CA LEU A 47 -1.67 -12.98 3.86
C LEU A 47 -2.72 -12.03 3.28
N VAL A 48 -3.98 -12.46 3.18
CA VAL A 48 -5.09 -11.60 2.76
C VAL A 48 -5.27 -10.43 3.75
N GLY A 49 -5.14 -10.68 5.04
CA GLY A 49 -5.15 -9.65 6.08
C GLY A 49 -4.02 -8.63 5.90
N GLU A 50 -2.78 -9.11 5.77
CA GLU A 50 -1.58 -8.27 5.55
C GLU A 50 -1.71 -7.43 4.27
N ILE A 51 -2.13 -8.02 3.15
CA ILE A 51 -2.34 -7.31 1.88
C ILE A 51 -3.39 -6.20 2.05
N SER A 52 -4.47 -6.46 2.79
CA SER A 52 -5.52 -5.48 3.05
C SER A 52 -5.00 -4.28 3.83
N GLU A 53 -4.23 -4.52 4.91
CA GLU A 53 -3.62 -3.46 5.70
C GLU A 53 -2.58 -2.66 4.91
N LEU A 54 -1.73 -3.33 4.13
CA LEU A 54 -0.77 -2.67 3.25
C LEU A 54 -1.46 -1.78 2.19
N LYS A 55 -2.57 -2.25 1.61
CA LYS A 55 -3.36 -1.45 0.66
C LYS A 55 -3.96 -0.21 1.32
N LYS A 56 -4.49 -0.31 2.54
CA LYS A 56 -4.97 0.87 3.30
C LYS A 56 -3.86 1.90 3.49
N LEU A 57 -2.70 1.46 3.97
CA LEU A 57 -1.53 2.33 4.16
C LEU A 57 -1.08 2.98 2.83
N PHE A 58 -1.06 2.21 1.75
CA PHE A 58 -0.74 2.73 0.43
C PHE A 58 -1.71 3.83 -0.03
N PHE A 59 -3.02 3.63 0.17
CA PHE A 59 -4.04 4.64 -0.13
C PHE A 59 -3.85 5.90 0.71
N GLU A 60 -3.61 5.77 2.02
CA GLU A 60 -3.34 6.92 2.90
C GLU A 60 -2.12 7.74 2.45
N LEU A 61 -1.02 7.08 2.07
CA LEU A 61 0.17 7.78 1.56
C LEU A 61 -0.11 8.48 0.22
N THR A 62 -0.91 7.86 -0.64
CA THR A 62 -1.30 8.44 -1.92
C THR A 62 -2.17 9.67 -1.72
N ASP A 63 -3.13 9.63 -0.79
CA ASP A 63 -3.98 10.77 -0.46
C ASP A 63 -3.19 11.89 0.23
N ARG A 64 -2.24 11.57 1.12
CA ARG A 64 -1.30 12.56 1.68
C ARG A 64 -0.48 13.25 0.58
N THR A 65 -0.03 12.49 -0.42
CA THR A 65 0.69 13.06 -1.59
C THR A 65 -0.20 14.01 -2.39
N ARG A 66 -1.47 13.65 -2.62
CA ARG A 66 -2.44 14.53 -3.29
C ARG A 66 -2.67 15.81 -2.51
N LEU A 67 -2.90 15.72 -1.19
CA LEU A 67 -3.10 16.89 -0.33
C LEU A 67 -1.89 17.83 -0.33
N LEU A 68 -0.67 17.29 -0.26
CA LEU A 68 0.57 18.09 -0.33
C LEU A 68 0.81 18.77 -1.68
N ASN A 69 0.23 18.22 -2.76
CA ASN A 69 0.25 18.87 -4.06
C ASN A 69 -0.84 19.94 -4.15
N PHE A 70 -2.03 19.69 -3.59
CA PHE A 70 -3.13 20.66 -3.51
C PHE A 70 -2.78 21.89 -2.68
N THR A 71 -2.11 21.74 -1.53
CA THR A 71 -1.70 22.86 -0.67
C THR A 71 -0.64 23.75 -1.31
N LYS A 72 0.19 23.23 -2.24
CA LYS A 72 1.10 24.07 -3.03
C LYS A 72 0.40 24.88 -4.11
N THR A 73 -0.74 24.41 -4.60
CA THR A 73 -1.54 25.09 -5.63
C THR A 73 -2.53 26.10 -5.09
N ILE A 74 -2.74 26.19 -3.77
CA ILE A 74 -3.49 27.32 -3.19
C ILE A 74 -2.56 28.53 -3.29
N PRO A 75 -2.83 29.51 -4.16
CA PRO A 75 -2.09 30.76 -4.11
C PRO A 75 -2.43 31.37 -2.75
N LEU A 76 -1.42 31.74 -1.97
CA LEU A 76 -1.56 32.69 -0.87
C LEU A 76 -2.15 33.98 -1.46
N ARG A 77 -3.48 34.07 -1.60
CA ARG A 77 -4.21 35.31 -1.91
C ARG A 77 -4.38 36.16 -0.66
N TYR A 78 -3.38 36.16 0.23
CA TYR A 78 -3.34 37.01 1.40
C TYR A 78 -1.90 37.48 1.64
N GLY A 79 -1.54 38.50 0.86
CA GLY A 79 -0.45 39.44 1.07
C GLY A 79 -0.79 40.64 0.18
N ALA A 80 -1.70 41.52 0.61
CA ALA A 80 -1.46 42.72 1.46
C ALA A 80 -0.66 43.81 0.72
N PRO A 81 -0.93 45.12 0.88
CA PRO A 81 -1.84 45.81 1.81
C PRO A 81 -3.15 46.33 1.20
#